data_AF-A0A9P0BLU2-F1
#
_entry.id   AF-A0A9P0BLU2-F1
#
_cell.length_a   1.000
_cell.length_b   1.000
_cell.length_c   1.000
_cell.angle_alpha   90.00
_cell.angle_beta   90.00
_cell.angle_gamma   90.00
#
_symmetry.space_group_name_H-M   'P 1'
#
loop_
_entity.id
_entity.type
_entity.pdbx_description
1 polymer ?
#
loop_
_entity_poly.entity_id
_entity_poly.type
_entity_poly.pdbx_seq_one_letter_code
_entity_poly.pdbx_strand_id
1 'polypeptide(L)'
;MTYNNSVLIGNWSEERLKNEYEFKLFLRKRDRRELLLQRSRTLFSNLLKERPLAISGTYVLYGFNVQLVASDMPAKAQLVDGKKQYGLAMSILVRERQVDYMQNITDGCLMTLSPITTPCCRNTFVIISAKDESIRGEKMDYGDEFLLRAENYGDPTAAPLYVRYTPCSSPASSDRMPIRLSAVKDSNCRFTTIPLLPCDRLEMQGSPVKTGARLIIKNCVADKSLCVMNQNWMQTFFGPECGVTCRNYIDLHGRFTAENVFTLVSDVETKTKE
;
A
#
# COMPACT_ATOMS: atom_id res chain seq x y z
N MET A 1 38.22 18.51 29.29
CA MET A 1 37.49 17.51 30.10
C MET A 1 36.06 17.99 30.23
N THR A 2 35.09 17.17 29.83
CA THR A 2 33.65 17.41 30.04
C THR A 2 33.26 16.80 31.38
N TYR A 3 32.73 17.62 32.29
CA TYR A 3 32.29 17.19 33.61
C TYR A 3 30.78 16.91 33.59
N ASN A 4 30.30 16.07 34.50
CA ASN A 4 28.87 15.81 34.65
C ASN A 4 28.16 17.08 35.17
N ASN A 5 26.90 17.29 34.79
CA ASN A 5 26.07 18.43 35.22
C ASN A 5 25.77 18.43 36.74
N SER A 6 26.19 17.39 37.47
CA SER A 6 26.21 17.33 38.94
C SER A 6 27.45 17.99 39.56
N VAL A 7 28.50 18.24 38.79
CA VAL A 7 29.74 18.86 39.24
C VAL A 7 29.68 20.36 38.94
N LEU A 8 29.83 21.18 39.99
CA LEU A 8 29.71 22.64 39.91
C LEU A 8 31.00 23.27 39.37
N ILE A 9 31.29 23.07 38.09
CA ILE A 9 32.50 23.60 37.44
C ILE A 9 32.17 24.21 36.08
N GLY A 10 32.81 25.34 35.75
CA GLY A 10 32.54 26.06 34.50
C GLY A 10 31.14 26.65 34.42
N ASN A 11 30.48 26.55 33.25
CA ASN A 11 29.13 27.07 33.00
C ASN A 11 28.00 26.12 33.50
N TRP A 12 28.25 25.41 34.59
CA TRP A 12 27.33 24.42 35.16
C TRP A 12 25.92 24.98 35.42
N SER A 13 25.81 26.27 35.78
CA SER A 13 24.53 26.92 36.07
C SER A 13 23.69 27.13 34.81
N GLU A 14 24.32 27.54 33.70
CA GLU A 14 23.66 27.71 32.40
C GLU A 14 23.26 26.36 31.80
N GLU A 15 24.15 25.36 31.88
CA GLU A 15 23.86 24.00 31.40
C GLU A 15 22.70 23.37 32.18
N ARG A 16 22.66 23.54 33.50
CA ARG A 16 21.54 23.09 34.33
C ARG A 16 20.23 23.80 33.99
N LEU A 17 20.25 25.12 33.84
CA LEU A 17 19.04 25.89 33.49
C LEU A 17 18.52 25.52 32.10
N LYS A 18 19.41 25.31 31.13
CA LYS A 18 19.07 24.82 29.79
C LYS A 18 18.42 23.44 29.86
N ASN A 19 18.99 22.51 30.62
CA ASN A 19 18.42 21.17 30.80
C ASN A 19 17.04 21.21 31.47
N GLU A 20 16.84 22.04 32.49
CA GLU A 20 15.54 22.23 33.13
C GLU A 20 14.51 22.82 32.16
N TYR A 21 14.91 23.76 31.31
CA TYR A 21 14.05 24.34 30.28
C TYR A 21 13.65 23.31 29.22
N GLU A 22 14.62 22.55 28.69
CA GLU A 22 14.37 21.47 27.72
C GLU A 22 13.45 20.40 28.31
N PHE A 23 13.64 20.03 29.58
CA PHE A 23 12.79 19.08 30.27
C PHE A 23 11.36 19.60 30.45
N LYS A 24 11.17 20.87 30.86
CA LYS A 24 9.84 21.50 30.96
C LYS A 24 9.16 21.58 29.59
N LEU A 25 9.91 21.90 28.54
CA LEU A 25 9.40 21.94 27.16
C LEU A 25 8.97 20.54 26.69
N PHE A 26 9.76 19.51 27.01
CA PHE A 26 9.42 18.13 26.76
C PHE A 26 8.13 17.71 27.46
N LEU A 27 7.99 18.02 28.76
CA LEU A 27 6.76 17.71 29.52
C LEU A 27 5.54 18.40 28.91
N ARG A 28 5.64 19.69 28.55
CA ARG A 28 4.56 20.41 27.87
C ARG A 28 4.16 19.75 26.54
N LYS A 29 5.14 19.36 25.72
CA LYS A 29 4.90 18.66 24.45
C LYS A 29 4.28 17.28 24.66
N ARG A 30 4.72 16.54 25.69
CA ARG A 30 4.17 15.23 26.08
C ARG A 30 2.70 15.34 26.47
N ASP A 31 2.37 16.32 27.30
CA ASP A 31 1.01 16.53 27.81
C ASP A 31 0.05 16.94 26.67
N ARG A 32 0.55 17.69 25.68
CA ARG A 32 -0.18 18.05 24.44
C ARG A 32 -0.22 16.96 23.37
N ARG A 33 0.44 15.82 23.58
CA ARG A 33 0.58 14.72 22.59
C ARG A 33 1.28 15.16 21.28
N GLU A 34 2.18 16.13 21.38
CA GLU A 34 2.93 16.67 20.24
C GLU A 34 4.29 15.98 20.05
N LEU A 35 4.65 15.02 20.92
CA LEU A 35 5.87 14.25 20.74
C LEU A 35 5.76 13.39 19.47
N LEU A 36 6.83 13.39 18.67
CA LEU A 36 6.92 12.59 17.45
C LEU A 36 6.66 11.11 17.72
N LEU A 37 7.15 10.57 18.84
CA LEU A 37 6.89 9.19 19.26
C LEU A 37 5.39 8.92 19.51
N GLN A 38 4.66 9.87 20.10
CA GLN A 38 3.22 9.70 20.32
C GLN A 38 2.47 9.77 18.99
N ARG A 39 2.80 10.73 18.12
CA ARG A 39 2.21 10.89 16.79
C ARG A 39 2.49 9.71 15.86
N SER A 40 3.69 9.15 15.92
CA SER A 40 4.05 7.99 15.10
C SER A 40 3.31 6.75 15.58
N ARG A 41 3.20 6.53 16.89
CA ARG A 41 2.41 5.41 17.45
C ARG A 41 0.93 5.50 17.07
N THR A 42 0.32 6.68 17.13
CA THR A 42 -1.08 6.85 16.71
C THR A 42 -1.25 6.57 15.22
N LEU A 43 -0.36 7.11 14.38
CA LEU A 43 -0.34 6.84 12.94
C LEU A 43 -0.22 5.33 12.66
N PHE A 44 0.76 4.64 13.25
CA PHE A 44 0.93 3.19 13.08
C PHE A 44 -0.30 2.42 13.55
N SER A 45 -0.88 2.80 14.69
CA SER A 45 -2.08 2.14 15.19
C SER A 45 -3.29 2.30 14.26
N ASN A 46 -3.38 3.41 13.53
CA ASN A 46 -4.46 3.64 12.56
C ASN A 46 -4.23 2.86 11.26
N LEU A 47 -3.00 2.88 10.73
CA LEU A 47 -2.67 2.25 9.45
C LEU A 47 -2.53 0.73 9.54
N LEU A 48 -1.97 0.21 10.62
CA LEU A 48 -1.76 -1.23 10.85
C LEU A 48 -2.94 -1.88 11.58
N LYS A 49 -4.04 -1.16 11.80
CA LYS A 49 -5.26 -1.73 12.36
C LYS A 49 -5.74 -2.85 11.43
N GLU A 50 -5.83 -4.06 11.98
CA GLU A 50 -6.25 -5.24 11.24
C GLU A 50 -7.67 -5.07 10.71
N ARG A 51 -7.90 -5.57 9.49
CA ARG A 51 -9.20 -5.54 8.83
C ARG A 51 -9.50 -6.91 8.24
N PRO A 52 -10.66 -7.50 8.55
CA PRO A 52 -11.05 -8.74 7.91
C PRO A 52 -11.27 -8.48 6.42
N LEU A 53 -10.75 -9.39 5.60
CA LEU A 53 -11.13 -9.49 4.20
C LEU A 53 -12.52 -10.13 4.10
N ALA A 54 -13.13 -10.03 2.93
CA ALA A 54 -14.45 -10.62 2.71
C ALA A 54 -14.37 -12.15 2.68
N ILE A 55 -14.63 -12.78 3.83
CA ILE A 55 -14.66 -14.23 3.98
C ILE A 55 -15.92 -14.76 3.30
N SER A 56 -15.76 -15.41 2.16
CA SER A 56 -16.72 -16.30 1.46
C SER A 56 -16.93 -15.90 0.02
N GLY A 57 -16.01 -16.33 -0.84
CA GLY A 57 -16.30 -16.44 -2.26
C GLY A 57 -15.17 -17.10 -3.02
N THR A 58 -15.49 -18.10 -3.85
CA THR A 58 -14.57 -18.59 -4.88
C THR A 58 -14.21 -17.51 -5.90
N TYR A 59 -14.99 -16.42 -5.93
CA TYR A 59 -14.87 -15.30 -6.86
C TYR A 59 -14.73 -13.98 -6.12
N VAL A 60 -14.07 -13.04 -6.79
CA VAL A 60 -13.93 -11.66 -6.33
C VAL A 60 -15.27 -10.93 -6.50
N LEU A 61 -15.72 -10.24 -5.45
CA LEU A 61 -17.02 -9.55 -5.41
C LEU A 61 -16.84 -8.03 -5.34
N TYR A 62 -17.73 -7.28 -5.99
CA TYR A 62 -17.81 -5.83 -5.87
C TYR A 62 -18.32 -5.39 -4.49
N GLY A 63 -17.77 -4.30 -3.97
CA GLY A 63 -18.16 -3.70 -2.68
C GLY A 63 -17.60 -4.42 -1.44
N PHE A 64 -16.59 -5.28 -1.63
CA PHE A 64 -15.93 -6.05 -0.58
C PHE A 64 -14.43 -5.75 -0.49
N ASN A 65 -13.86 -6.02 0.69
CA ASN A 65 -12.44 -5.80 0.98
C ASN A 65 -11.57 -6.86 0.31
N VAL A 66 -10.57 -6.41 -0.44
CA VAL A 66 -9.56 -7.22 -1.11
C VAL A 66 -8.16 -6.71 -0.84
N GLN A 67 -7.18 -7.57 -1.01
CA GLN A 67 -5.77 -7.21 -1.12
C GLN A 67 -5.25 -7.50 -2.52
N LEU A 68 -4.33 -6.65 -2.94
CA LEU A 68 -3.57 -6.83 -4.18
C LEU A 68 -2.19 -7.36 -3.81
N VAL A 69 -1.91 -8.60 -4.17
CA VAL A 69 -0.64 -9.25 -3.82
C VAL A 69 0.11 -9.64 -5.09
N ALA A 70 1.37 -9.23 -5.22
CA ALA A 70 2.29 -9.75 -6.22
C ALA A 70 2.83 -11.09 -5.74
N SER A 71 2.12 -12.18 -6.05
CA SER A 71 2.38 -13.52 -5.53
C SER A 71 3.70 -14.13 -6.02
N ASP A 72 4.11 -13.83 -7.25
CA ASP A 72 5.30 -14.42 -7.86
C ASP A 72 6.61 -13.69 -7.50
N MET A 73 6.52 -12.57 -6.78
CA MET A 73 7.67 -11.75 -6.40
C MET A 73 8.21 -12.12 -5.01
N PRO A 74 9.54 -12.34 -4.86
CA PRO A 74 10.14 -12.63 -3.57
C PRO A 74 10.27 -11.35 -2.72
N ALA A 75 9.97 -11.48 -1.44
CA ALA A 75 10.34 -10.47 -0.45
C ALA A 75 11.86 -10.55 -0.20
N LYS A 76 12.62 -9.50 -0.53
CA LYS A 76 14.08 -9.46 -0.29
C LYS A 76 14.47 -9.62 1.19
N ALA A 77 13.54 -9.44 2.12
CA ALA A 77 13.83 -9.17 3.51
C ALA A 77 13.66 -10.35 4.48
N GLN A 78 13.00 -11.44 4.08
CA GLN A 78 12.67 -12.50 5.04
C GLN A 78 12.90 -13.88 4.43
N LEU A 79 14.03 -14.48 4.81
CA LEU A 79 14.20 -15.93 4.85
C LEU A 79 13.50 -16.40 6.13
N VAL A 80 12.21 -16.70 6.04
CA VAL A 80 11.54 -17.43 7.12
C VAL A 80 11.88 -18.90 6.92
N ASP A 81 12.57 -19.50 7.89
CA ASP A 81 12.87 -20.94 7.87
C ASP A 81 13.74 -21.41 6.67
N GLY A 82 14.61 -20.53 6.18
CA GLY A 82 15.50 -20.81 5.04
C GLY A 82 14.82 -20.77 3.66
N LYS A 83 13.52 -20.46 3.58
CA LYS A 83 12.77 -20.32 2.32
C LYS A 83 12.51 -18.84 2.03
N LYS A 84 12.62 -18.44 0.75
CA LYS A 84 12.24 -17.09 0.31
C LYS A 84 10.74 -16.92 0.51
N GLN A 85 10.33 -15.91 1.27
CA GLN A 85 8.93 -15.54 1.34
C GLN A 85 8.51 -14.89 0.00
N TYR A 86 7.39 -15.35 -0.54
CA TYR A 86 6.79 -14.83 -1.76
C TYR A 86 5.51 -14.08 -1.41
N GLY A 87 5.15 -13.08 -2.22
CA GLY A 87 3.99 -12.25 -1.98
C GLY A 87 4.35 -10.89 -1.42
N LEU A 88 4.17 -9.85 -2.24
CA LEU A 88 4.22 -8.46 -1.80
C LEU A 88 2.82 -7.85 -1.89
N ALA A 89 2.29 -7.35 -0.77
CA ALA A 89 0.99 -6.71 -0.74
C ALA A 89 1.10 -5.22 -1.09
N MET A 90 0.22 -4.73 -1.95
CA MET A 90 0.14 -3.32 -2.28
C MET A 90 -0.33 -2.54 -1.05
N SER A 91 0.39 -1.49 -0.70
CA SER A 91 0.26 -0.78 0.55
C SER A 91 0.51 0.72 0.37
N ILE A 92 -0.06 1.53 1.25
CA ILE A 92 0.08 2.99 1.21
C ILE A 92 1.40 3.41 1.85
N LEU A 93 2.20 4.24 1.19
CA LEU A 93 3.46 4.75 1.73
C LEU A 93 3.27 6.05 2.51
N VAL A 94 3.84 6.09 3.72
CA VAL A 94 4.00 7.31 4.52
C VAL A 94 5.47 7.71 4.52
N ARG A 95 5.78 8.92 4.04
CA ARG A 95 7.15 9.47 4.07
C ARG A 95 7.47 10.06 5.44
N GLU A 96 8.76 10.17 5.76
CA GLU A 96 9.24 10.74 7.02
C GLU A 96 8.65 12.11 7.33
N ARG A 97 8.67 13.01 6.36
CA ARG A 97 8.09 14.36 6.50
C ARG A 97 6.58 14.34 6.77
N GLN A 98 5.87 13.29 6.33
CA GLN A 98 4.42 13.18 6.49
C GLN A 98 4.02 12.81 7.91
N VAL A 99 4.87 12.13 8.69
CA VAL A 99 4.53 11.63 10.04
C VAL A 99 4.18 12.77 11.01
N ASP A 100 4.76 13.96 10.81
CA ASP A 100 4.54 15.10 11.70
C ASP A 100 3.12 15.65 11.61
N TYR A 101 2.47 15.59 10.44
CA TYR A 101 1.17 16.21 10.18
C TYR A 101 0.06 15.22 9.78
N MET A 102 0.42 14.03 9.29
CA MET A 102 -0.52 13.01 8.85
C MET A 102 -0.82 12.06 10.01
N GLN A 103 -2.11 11.88 10.34
CA GLN A 103 -2.55 10.89 11.34
C GLN A 103 -3.36 9.75 10.72
N ASN A 104 -3.89 9.98 9.52
CA ASN A 104 -4.73 9.08 8.75
C ASN A 104 -4.36 9.17 7.26
N ILE A 105 -4.90 8.27 6.43
CA ILE A 105 -4.66 8.24 4.99
C ILE A 105 -5.18 9.55 4.35
N THR A 106 -4.36 10.20 3.51
CA THR A 106 -4.68 11.47 2.85
C THR A 106 -4.52 11.38 1.33
N ASP A 107 -5.06 12.38 0.65
CA ASP A 107 -4.83 12.58 -0.78
C ASP A 107 -3.33 12.73 -1.10
N GLY A 108 -2.90 12.18 -2.24
CA GLY A 108 -1.52 12.24 -2.71
C GLY A 108 -0.53 11.29 -2.01
N CYS A 109 -0.97 10.40 -1.12
CA CYS A 109 -0.12 9.35 -0.57
C CYS A 109 0.37 8.41 -1.68
N LEU A 110 1.66 8.08 -1.69
CA LEU A 110 2.24 7.16 -2.66
C LEU A 110 1.88 5.72 -2.32
N MET A 111 2.08 4.80 -3.26
CA MET A 111 1.83 3.38 -3.03
C MET A 111 3.08 2.53 -3.26
N THR A 112 3.28 1.57 -2.39
CA THR A 112 4.43 0.65 -2.31
C THR A 112 3.96 -0.80 -2.23
N LEU A 113 4.87 -1.74 -2.45
CA LEU A 113 4.67 -3.16 -2.24
C LEU A 113 5.41 -3.59 -0.98
N SER A 114 4.66 -4.00 0.03
CA SER A 114 5.18 -4.38 1.35
C SER A 114 5.23 -5.90 1.48
N PRO A 115 6.23 -6.47 2.17
CA PRO A 115 6.22 -7.90 2.53
C PRO A 115 5.14 -8.24 3.57
N ILE A 116 4.51 -7.23 4.19
CA ILE A 116 3.44 -7.40 5.17
C ILE A 116 2.14 -7.74 4.44
N THR A 117 1.82 -9.03 4.37
CA THR A 117 0.59 -9.55 3.75
C THR A 117 -0.61 -9.60 4.71
N THR A 118 -0.40 -9.40 6.02
CA THR A 118 -1.49 -9.36 7.01
C THR A 118 -2.47 -8.23 6.70
N PRO A 119 -3.79 -8.47 6.62
CA PRO A 119 -4.75 -7.48 6.18
C PRO A 119 -4.96 -6.37 7.20
N CYS A 120 -4.66 -5.14 6.79
CA CYS A 120 -4.72 -3.92 7.58
C CYS A 120 -5.23 -2.75 6.73
N CYS A 121 -5.70 -1.68 7.37
CA CYS A 121 -6.20 -0.47 6.70
C CYS A 121 -5.29 0.04 5.56
N ARG A 122 -3.98 -0.19 5.68
CA ARG A 122 -2.96 0.22 4.71
C ARG A 122 -2.94 -0.60 3.41
N ASN A 123 -3.28 -1.89 3.45
CA ASN A 123 -3.13 -2.82 2.33
C ASN A 123 -4.46 -3.45 1.85
N THR A 124 -5.57 -3.04 2.47
CA THR A 124 -6.93 -3.43 2.06
C THR A 124 -7.59 -2.35 1.21
N PHE A 125 -8.21 -2.76 0.12
CA PHE A 125 -8.95 -1.90 -0.80
C PHE A 125 -10.35 -2.46 -1.03
N VAL A 126 -11.32 -1.61 -1.32
CA VAL A 126 -12.66 -2.01 -1.77
C VAL A 126 -12.70 -1.91 -3.28
N ILE A 127 -13.10 -2.99 -3.95
CA ILE A 127 -13.32 -2.98 -5.41
C ILE A 127 -14.69 -2.36 -5.68
N ILE A 128 -14.72 -1.34 -6.52
CA ILE A 128 -15.94 -0.68 -6.97
C ILE A 128 -16.00 -0.76 -8.50
N SER A 129 -17.17 -1.06 -9.06
CA SER A 129 -17.34 -1.02 -10.52
C SER A 129 -17.24 0.42 -11.03
N ALA A 130 -16.58 0.63 -12.17
CA ALA A 130 -16.44 1.97 -12.73
C ALA A 130 -17.76 2.51 -13.30
N LYS A 131 -18.67 1.62 -13.71
CA LYS A 131 -19.97 1.96 -14.33
C LYS A 131 -21.04 2.29 -13.28
N ASP A 132 -21.09 1.51 -12.21
CA ASP A 132 -22.09 1.66 -11.15
C ASP A 132 -21.46 1.37 -9.78
N GLU A 133 -21.44 2.38 -8.92
CA GLU A 133 -20.83 2.28 -7.59
C GLU A 133 -21.72 1.58 -6.57
N SER A 134 -23.02 1.45 -6.86
CA SER A 134 -23.99 0.86 -5.96
C SER A 134 -23.96 -0.67 -5.97
N ILE A 135 -23.33 -1.25 -6.99
CA ILE A 135 -23.20 -2.70 -7.15
C ILE A 135 -22.39 -3.27 -5.98
N ARG A 136 -23.03 -4.15 -5.21
CA ARG A 136 -22.41 -4.86 -4.10
C ARG A 136 -22.81 -6.33 -4.11
N GLY A 137 -21.83 -7.21 -4.02
CA GLY A 137 -22.04 -8.67 -4.00
C GLY A 137 -22.17 -9.32 -5.37
N GLU A 138 -22.08 -8.57 -6.45
CA GLU A 138 -21.91 -9.15 -7.78
C GLU A 138 -20.46 -9.59 -7.99
N LYS A 139 -20.31 -10.66 -8.77
CA LYS A 139 -19.01 -11.18 -9.19
C LYS A 139 -18.34 -10.23 -10.17
N MET A 140 -17.03 -10.09 -10.04
CA MET A 140 -16.21 -9.32 -10.97
C MET A 140 -15.77 -10.23 -12.12
N ASP A 141 -16.02 -9.82 -13.36
CA ASP A 141 -15.62 -10.57 -14.55
C ASP A 141 -14.31 -10.02 -15.15
N TYR A 142 -13.58 -10.85 -15.91
CA TYR A 142 -12.38 -10.39 -16.62
C TYR A 142 -12.75 -9.39 -17.71
N GLY A 143 -11.99 -8.28 -17.76
CA GLY A 143 -12.22 -7.19 -18.70
C GLY A 143 -13.18 -6.11 -18.19
N ASP A 144 -13.81 -6.30 -17.02
CA ASP A 144 -14.56 -5.23 -16.38
C ASP A 144 -13.64 -4.09 -15.96
N GLU A 145 -14.19 -2.87 -16.02
CA GLU A 145 -13.53 -1.67 -15.48
C GLU A 145 -13.92 -1.50 -14.01
N PHE A 146 -12.92 -1.42 -13.15
CA PHE A 146 -13.09 -1.23 -11.72
C PHE A 146 -12.16 -0.15 -11.17
N LEU A 147 -12.47 0.28 -9.96
CA LEU A 147 -11.76 1.26 -9.16
C LEU A 147 -11.35 0.59 -7.86
N LEU A 148 -10.15 0.95 -7.39
CA LEU A 148 -9.64 0.51 -6.09
C LEU A 148 -9.81 1.66 -5.10
N ARG A 149 -10.73 1.49 -4.15
CA ARG A 149 -10.99 2.47 -3.09
C ARG A 149 -10.22 2.11 -1.83
N ALA A 150 -9.39 3.01 -1.35
CA ALA A 150 -8.83 2.98 -0.02
C ALA A 150 -9.78 3.74 0.94
N GLU A 151 -10.29 3.05 1.94
CA GLU A 151 -11.13 3.66 2.96
C GLU A 151 -10.29 4.20 4.11
N ASN A 152 -10.58 5.43 4.52
CA ASN A 152 -9.97 6.00 5.70
C ASN A 152 -10.73 5.54 6.95
N TYR A 153 -10.29 4.43 7.50
CA TYR A 153 -10.95 3.85 8.68
C TYR A 153 -10.71 4.61 9.99
N GLY A 154 -9.73 5.53 10.02
CA GLY A 154 -9.48 6.39 11.18
C GLY A 154 -10.51 7.52 11.27
N ASP A 155 -11.17 7.86 10.17
CA ASP A 155 -12.22 8.87 10.11
C ASP A 155 -13.28 8.48 9.07
N PRO A 156 -14.40 7.87 9.50
CA PRO A 156 -15.46 7.41 8.60
C PRO A 156 -16.14 8.52 7.80
N THR A 157 -15.96 9.79 8.20
CA THR A 157 -16.53 10.95 7.50
C THR A 157 -15.60 11.48 6.41
N ALA A 158 -14.35 11.01 6.36
CA ALA A 158 -13.40 11.44 5.36
C ALA A 158 -13.78 10.94 3.96
N ALA A 159 -13.48 11.76 2.96
CA ALA A 159 -13.72 11.43 1.56
C ALA A 159 -12.98 10.13 1.17
N PRO A 160 -13.61 9.25 0.36
CA PRO A 160 -12.95 8.05 -0.12
C PRO A 160 -11.77 8.40 -1.02
N LEU A 161 -10.71 7.59 -0.95
CA LEU A 161 -9.52 7.77 -1.76
C LEU A 161 -9.43 6.65 -2.78
N TYR A 162 -9.00 6.98 -3.99
CA TYR A 162 -8.90 6.02 -5.10
C TYR A 162 -7.45 5.86 -5.54
N VAL A 163 -7.07 4.65 -5.92
CA VAL A 163 -5.77 4.40 -6.54
C VAL A 163 -5.74 5.05 -7.92
N ARG A 164 -4.78 5.95 -8.13
CA ARG A 164 -4.61 6.70 -9.36
C ARG A 164 -3.22 6.47 -9.93
N TYR A 165 -3.17 6.12 -11.22
CA TYR A 165 -1.93 6.16 -11.98
C TYR A 165 -1.80 7.52 -12.67
N THR A 166 -0.78 8.30 -12.33
CA THR A 166 -0.50 9.56 -13.03
C THR A 166 0.72 9.40 -13.93
N PRO A 167 0.55 9.27 -15.26
CA PRO A 167 1.69 9.23 -16.16
C PRO A 167 2.46 10.55 -16.06
N CYS A 168 3.79 10.47 -16.06
CA CYS A 168 4.62 11.67 -16.08
C CYS A 168 4.78 12.14 -17.52
N SER A 169 4.52 13.42 -17.77
CA SER A 169 4.66 14.04 -19.09
C SER A 169 6.11 14.34 -19.47
N SER A 170 7.03 14.33 -18.49
CA SER A 170 8.47 14.52 -18.73
C SER A 170 9.21 13.18 -18.72
N PRO A 171 10.33 13.05 -19.46
CA PRO A 171 11.21 11.88 -19.39
C PRO A 171 11.85 11.84 -17.99
N ALA A 172 11.12 11.26 -17.05
CA ALA A 172 11.55 11.12 -15.67
C ALA A 172 12.42 9.86 -15.51
N SER A 173 13.24 9.86 -14.47
CA SER A 173 14.04 8.69 -14.09
C SER A 173 13.14 7.46 -13.91
N SER A 174 13.67 6.28 -14.29
CA SER A 174 13.01 4.98 -14.18
C SER A 174 12.58 4.62 -12.76
N ASP A 175 13.05 5.37 -11.77
CA ASP A 175 12.88 5.13 -10.34
C ASP A 175 11.66 5.82 -9.72
N ARG A 176 10.87 6.55 -10.52
CA ARG A 176 9.67 7.22 -9.99
C ARG A 176 8.50 6.27 -9.81
N MET A 177 7.77 6.48 -8.71
CA MET A 177 6.53 5.78 -8.39
C MET A 177 5.32 6.66 -8.71
N PRO A 178 4.65 6.44 -9.86
CA PRO A 178 3.56 7.31 -10.33
C PRO A 178 2.22 7.02 -9.66
N ILE A 179 2.10 5.90 -8.94
CA ILE A 179 0.87 5.45 -8.32
C ILE A 179 0.68 6.17 -6.98
N ARG A 180 -0.47 6.83 -6.86
CA ARG A 180 -0.83 7.63 -5.69
C ARG A 180 -2.31 7.44 -5.36
N LEU A 181 -2.68 7.75 -4.13
CA LEU A 181 -4.07 7.93 -3.75
C LEU A 181 -4.56 9.31 -4.22
N SER A 182 -5.79 9.35 -4.69
CA SER A 182 -6.48 10.53 -5.20
C SER A 182 -7.86 10.62 -4.58
N ALA A 183 -8.21 11.75 -3.98
CA ALA A 183 -9.61 12.01 -3.57
C ALA A 183 -10.52 12.24 -4.79
N VAL A 184 -9.94 12.66 -5.91
CA VAL A 184 -10.67 12.88 -7.17
C VAL A 184 -10.77 11.58 -7.95
N LYS A 185 -12.00 11.22 -8.31
CA LYS A 185 -12.31 10.11 -9.22
C LYS A 185 -12.07 10.57 -10.67
N ASP A 186 -10.93 10.16 -11.22
CA ASP A 186 -10.57 10.43 -12.61
C ASP A 186 -10.58 9.15 -13.45
N SER A 187 -10.58 9.31 -14.77
CA SER A 187 -10.42 8.20 -15.73
C SER A 187 -9.13 7.39 -15.48
N ASN A 188 -8.08 8.04 -14.97
CA ASN A 188 -6.80 7.46 -14.59
C ASN A 188 -6.85 6.52 -13.37
N CYS A 189 -7.97 6.52 -12.63
CA CYS A 189 -8.19 5.60 -11.52
C CYS A 189 -8.78 4.25 -11.97
N ARG A 190 -9.17 4.14 -13.25
CA ARG A 190 -9.80 2.93 -13.79
C ARG A 190 -8.77 1.87 -14.14
N PHE A 191 -9.01 0.68 -13.62
CA PHE A 191 -8.23 -0.52 -13.89
C PHE A 191 -9.12 -1.61 -14.47
N THR A 192 -8.50 -2.56 -15.17
CA THR A 192 -9.16 -3.76 -15.70
C THR A 192 -8.27 -4.98 -15.47
N THR A 193 -8.87 -6.15 -15.37
CA THR A 193 -8.17 -7.43 -15.19
C THR A 193 -8.03 -8.14 -16.52
N ILE A 194 -6.85 -8.75 -16.73
CA ILE A 194 -6.53 -9.54 -17.92
C ILE A 194 -6.00 -10.90 -17.45
N PRO A 195 -6.41 -12.01 -18.09
CA PRO A 195 -5.81 -13.32 -17.85
C PRO A 195 -4.30 -13.33 -18.12
N LEU A 196 -3.58 -14.14 -17.34
CA LEU A 196 -2.12 -14.27 -17.43
C LEU A 196 -1.67 -14.77 -18.81
N LEU A 197 -2.30 -15.85 -19.30
CA LEU A 197 -1.93 -16.49 -20.56
C LEU A 197 -2.58 -15.76 -21.74
N PRO A 198 -1.81 -15.43 -22.81
CA PRO A 198 -2.35 -14.77 -23.99
C PRO A 198 -3.45 -15.55 -24.71
N CYS A 199 -3.34 -16.89 -24.74
CA CYS A 199 -4.30 -17.76 -25.42
C CYS A 199 -5.70 -17.69 -24.79
N ASP A 200 -5.75 -17.63 -23.46
CA ASP A 200 -7.01 -17.69 -22.70
C ASP A 200 -7.73 -16.34 -22.64
N ARG A 201 -7.13 -15.26 -23.17
CA ARG A 201 -7.70 -13.91 -23.07
C ARG A 201 -9.04 -13.76 -23.75
N LEU A 202 -9.25 -14.43 -24.87
CA LEU A 202 -10.52 -14.37 -25.60
C LEU A 202 -11.58 -15.24 -24.92
N GLU A 203 -11.21 -16.41 -24.43
CA GLU A 203 -12.13 -17.37 -23.81
C GLU A 203 -12.56 -16.95 -22.40
N MET A 204 -11.65 -16.34 -21.64
CA MET A 204 -11.93 -15.88 -20.27
C MET A 204 -12.54 -14.48 -20.22
N GLN A 205 -12.62 -13.75 -21.32
CA GLN A 205 -13.25 -12.43 -21.33
C GLN A 205 -14.72 -12.54 -20.89
N GLY A 206 -15.14 -11.78 -19.88
CA GLY A 206 -16.49 -11.88 -19.31
C GLY A 206 -16.72 -13.11 -18.42
N SER A 207 -15.68 -13.88 -18.11
CA SER A 207 -15.74 -14.94 -17.09
C SER A 207 -15.38 -14.39 -15.70
N PRO A 208 -15.92 -14.96 -14.61
CA PRO A 208 -15.69 -14.44 -13.27
C PRO A 208 -14.26 -14.68 -12.77
N VAL A 209 -13.69 -13.64 -12.17
CA VAL A 209 -12.35 -13.67 -11.58
C VAL A 209 -12.38 -14.46 -10.28
N LYS A 210 -11.63 -15.56 -10.23
CA LYS A 210 -11.47 -16.35 -9.01
C LYS A 210 -10.57 -15.67 -7.99
N THR A 211 -10.89 -15.83 -6.72
CA THR A 211 -10.03 -15.37 -5.62
C THR A 211 -8.67 -16.09 -5.68
N GLY A 212 -7.58 -15.36 -5.53
CA GLY A 212 -6.22 -15.91 -5.61
C GLY A 212 -5.74 -16.29 -7.01
N ALA A 213 -6.55 -16.09 -8.06
CA ALA A 213 -6.12 -16.34 -9.43
C ALA A 213 -5.03 -15.36 -9.86
N ARG A 214 -4.03 -15.87 -10.58
CA ARG A 214 -2.97 -15.05 -11.16
C ARG A 214 -3.51 -14.29 -12.36
N LEU A 215 -3.40 -12.98 -12.30
CA LEU A 215 -3.94 -12.07 -13.30
C LEU A 215 -3.02 -10.87 -13.48
N ILE A 216 -3.31 -10.11 -14.52
CA ILE A 216 -2.61 -8.86 -14.83
C ILE A 216 -3.62 -7.74 -14.66
N ILE A 217 -3.20 -6.68 -13.98
CA ILE A 217 -4.05 -5.51 -13.77
C ILE A 217 -3.54 -4.40 -14.65
N LYS A 218 -4.38 -3.89 -15.53
CA LYS A 218 -4.06 -2.88 -16.52
C LYS A 218 -4.80 -1.60 -16.24
N ASN A 219 -4.12 -0.47 -16.31
CA ASN A 219 -4.78 0.83 -16.28
C ASN A 219 -5.47 1.08 -17.63
N CYS A 220 -6.76 1.39 -17.61
CA CYS A 220 -7.57 1.50 -18.83
C CYS A 220 -7.15 2.67 -19.73
N VAL A 221 -6.67 3.77 -19.14
CA VAL A 221 -6.32 4.99 -19.90
C VAL A 221 -4.89 4.92 -20.42
N ALA A 222 -3.95 4.50 -19.57
CA ALA A 222 -2.54 4.47 -19.93
C ALA A 222 -2.12 3.25 -20.74
N ASP A 223 -3.00 2.25 -20.85
CA ASP A 223 -2.75 0.96 -21.48
C ASP A 223 -1.52 0.20 -20.92
N LYS A 224 -1.15 0.50 -19.66
CA LYS A 224 -0.01 -0.09 -18.96
C LYS A 224 -0.47 -0.93 -17.79
N SER A 225 0.17 -2.07 -17.60
CA SER A 225 -0.07 -2.98 -16.48
C SER A 225 0.72 -2.58 -15.25
N LEU A 226 0.11 -2.82 -14.09
CA LEU A 226 0.78 -2.71 -12.80
C LEU A 226 2.00 -3.62 -12.78
N CYS A 227 3.09 -3.14 -12.20
CA CYS A 227 4.29 -3.92 -12.02
C CYS A 227 5.07 -3.54 -10.76
N VAL A 228 5.80 -4.53 -10.27
CA VAL A 228 6.72 -4.43 -9.14
C VAL A 228 8.05 -3.86 -9.62
N MET A 229 8.56 -2.82 -8.96
CA MET A 229 9.90 -2.29 -9.25
C MET A 229 10.97 -3.05 -8.48
N ASN A 230 11.25 -4.30 -8.86
CA ASN A 230 12.13 -5.21 -8.11
C ASN A 230 13.53 -4.66 -7.78
N GLN A 231 14.04 -3.72 -8.58
CA GLN A 231 15.32 -3.08 -8.35
C GLN A 231 15.23 -1.91 -7.35
N ASN A 232 14.06 -1.29 -7.20
CA ASN A 232 13.84 -0.16 -6.31
C ASN A 232 13.23 -0.61 -4.97
N TRP A 233 14.12 -0.93 -4.03
CA TRP A 233 13.76 -1.19 -2.64
C TRP A 233 14.11 0.02 -1.80
N MET A 234 13.17 0.43 -0.96
CA MET A 234 13.31 1.58 -0.07
C MET A 234 13.10 1.14 1.37
N GLN A 235 13.91 1.68 2.27
CA GLN A 235 13.67 1.52 3.70
C GLN A 235 12.58 2.52 4.12
N THR A 236 11.45 2.00 4.60
CA THR A 236 10.35 2.81 5.12
C THR A 236 10.18 2.52 6.60
N PHE A 237 9.30 3.24 7.29
CA PHE A 237 9.02 2.97 8.70
C PHE A 237 8.43 1.58 8.96
N PHE A 238 7.86 0.96 7.92
CA PHE A 238 7.25 -0.36 8.01
C PHE A 238 8.24 -1.48 7.64
N GLY A 239 9.48 -1.12 7.31
CA GLY A 239 10.51 -2.03 6.85
C GLY A 239 10.90 -1.80 5.39
N PRO A 240 11.63 -2.75 4.79
CA PRO A 240 12.01 -2.68 3.38
C PRO A 240 10.81 -2.95 2.47
N GLU A 241 10.51 -1.98 1.61
CA GLU A 241 9.37 -2.02 0.69
C GLU A 241 9.82 -1.77 -0.74
N CYS A 242 9.08 -2.34 -1.68
CA CYS A 242 9.39 -2.27 -3.10
C CYS A 242 8.54 -1.17 -3.76
N GLY A 243 9.11 -0.45 -4.73
CA GLY A 243 8.37 0.51 -5.54
C GLY A 243 7.29 -0.17 -6.40
N VAL A 244 6.23 0.56 -6.74
CA VAL A 244 5.17 0.12 -7.67
C VAL A 244 5.03 1.12 -8.79
N THR A 245 4.88 0.63 -10.01
CA THR A 245 4.67 1.45 -11.20
C THR A 245 3.72 0.74 -12.17
N CYS A 246 3.40 1.40 -13.28
CA CYS A 246 2.70 0.77 -14.40
C CYS A 246 3.64 0.71 -15.61
N ARG A 247 4.12 -0.49 -15.94
CA ARG A 247 4.95 -0.76 -17.11
C ARG A 247 4.74 -2.20 -17.54
N ASN A 248 4.66 -2.43 -18.84
CA ASN A 248 4.55 -3.78 -19.38
C ASN A 248 5.95 -4.39 -19.48
N TYR A 249 6.30 -5.32 -18.59
CA TYR A 249 7.47 -6.19 -18.78
C TYR A 249 7.02 -7.46 -19.47
N ILE A 250 7.47 -7.58 -20.71
CA ILE A 250 7.10 -8.67 -21.61
C ILE A 250 8.39 -9.37 -22.02
N ASP A 251 8.36 -10.70 -21.97
CA ASP A 251 9.45 -11.55 -22.45
C ASP A 251 9.48 -11.61 -23.98
N LEU A 252 10.55 -12.18 -24.55
CA LEU A 252 10.73 -12.39 -25.99
C LEU A 252 9.54 -13.10 -26.65
N HIS A 253 8.83 -13.95 -25.89
CA HIS A 253 7.65 -14.70 -26.34
C HIS A 253 6.33 -13.93 -26.21
N GLY A 254 6.34 -12.62 -25.89
CA GLY A 254 5.11 -11.84 -25.74
C GLY A 254 4.33 -12.11 -24.44
N ARG A 255 4.93 -12.84 -23.49
CA ARG A 255 4.32 -13.17 -22.20
C ARG A 255 4.74 -12.16 -21.13
N PHE A 256 3.83 -11.84 -20.21
CA PHE A 256 4.17 -10.97 -19.10
C PHE A 256 5.11 -11.68 -18.11
N THR A 257 6.09 -10.94 -17.60
CA THR A 257 7.03 -11.44 -16.58
C THR A 257 6.37 -11.46 -15.19
N ALA A 258 7.02 -12.13 -14.24
CA ALA A 258 6.56 -12.24 -12.84
C ALA A 258 6.31 -10.88 -12.16
N GLU A 259 7.00 -9.81 -12.58
CA GLU A 259 6.82 -8.46 -12.03
C GLU A 259 5.42 -7.88 -12.29
N ASN A 260 4.71 -8.38 -13.30
CA ASN A 260 3.38 -7.91 -13.71
C ASN A 260 2.25 -8.83 -13.22
N VAL A 261 2.58 -9.91 -12.52
CA VAL A 261 1.60 -10.89 -12.03
C VAL A 261 1.10 -10.48 -10.66
N PHE A 262 -0.21 -10.30 -10.55
CA PHE A 262 -0.89 -9.98 -9.30
C PHE A 262 -2.00 -11.00 -9.04
N THR A 263 -2.36 -11.14 -7.78
CA THR A 263 -3.49 -11.94 -7.30
C THR A 263 -4.38 -11.06 -6.45
N LEU A 264 -5.69 -11.12 -6.70
CA LEU A 264 -6.69 -10.50 -5.84
C LEU A 264 -7.05 -11.49 -4.74
N VAL A 265 -6.73 -11.13 -3.49
CA VAL A 265 -6.98 -11.97 -2.32
C VAL A 265 -8.14 -11.36 -1.54
N SER A 266 -9.27 -12.05 -1.51
CA SER A 266 -10.44 -11.69 -0.68
C SER A 266 -10.64 -12.67 0.48
N ASP A 267 -10.02 -13.84 0.44
CA ASP A 267 -10.08 -14.81 1.53
C ASP A 267 -8.87 -14.64 2.45
N VAL A 268 -9.13 -14.66 3.75
CA VAL A 268 -8.08 -15.03 4.69
C VAL A 268 -8.00 -16.55 4.54
N GLU A 269 -6.93 -17.07 3.93
CA GLU A 269 -6.50 -18.43 4.27
C GLU A 269 -6.30 -18.39 5.79
N THR A 270 -7.33 -18.78 6.53
CA THR A 270 -7.23 -19.06 7.94
C THR A 270 -6.15 -20.11 8.01
N LYS A 271 -4.94 -19.69 8.39
CA LYS A 271 -3.88 -20.61 8.79
C LYS A 271 -4.56 -21.55 9.77
N THR A 272 -4.85 -22.76 9.31
CA THR A 272 -5.19 -23.87 10.17
C THR A 272 -4.01 -23.96 11.12
N LYS A 273 -4.26 -23.55 12.37
CA LYS A 273 -3.37 -23.84 13.47
C LYS A 273 -3.40 -25.36 13.61
N GLU A 274 -2.41 -26.02 13.02
CA GLU A 274 -1.93 -27.31 13.52
C GLU A 274 -0.98 -27.05 14.69
#